data_AF-A0A0F2QV14-F1
#
_entry.id   AF-A0A0F2QV14-F1
#
_cell.length_a   1.000
_cell.length_b   1.000
_cell.length_c   1.000
_cell.angle_alpha   90.00
_cell.angle_beta   90.00
_cell.angle_gamma   90.00
#
_symmetry.space_group_name_H-M   'P 1'
#
loop_
_entity.id
_entity.type
_entity.pdbx_description
1 polymer ?
#
loop_
_entity_poly.entity_id
_entity_poly.type
_entity_poly.pdbx_seq_one_letter_code
_entity_poly.pdbx_strand_id
1 'polypeptide(L)'
;MKKTIIIVSALMLLTPMLASAQDSDCHEAYNAYLDHKISCCLDKTSMLQNSRSDHLRQHVAVSLQKASYIISAKSSILADLNRKKGCLKDYQIEVYLNDRFSRLCKANLSAAK
;
A
#
# COMPACT_ATOMS: atom_id res chain seq x y z
N MET A 1 -36.67 40.58 37.39
CA MET A 1 -36.44 39.34 36.61
C MET A 1 -35.65 39.71 35.36
N LYS A 2 -34.32 39.54 35.36
CA LYS A 2 -33.44 39.86 34.22
C LYS A 2 -33.15 38.57 33.44
N LYS A 3 -33.44 38.59 32.13
CA LYS A 3 -33.23 37.49 31.19
C LYS A 3 -31.74 37.41 30.83
N THR A 4 -31.11 36.27 31.08
CA THR A 4 -29.74 35.98 30.60
C THR A 4 -29.87 35.20 29.29
N ILE A 5 -29.53 35.83 28.16
CA ILE A 5 -29.40 35.16 26.87
C ILE A 5 -27.92 34.78 26.74
N ILE A 6 -27.62 33.49 26.92
CA ILE A 6 -26.26 32.96 26.70
C ILE A 6 -26.13 32.64 25.22
N ILE A 7 -25.11 33.25 24.62
CA ILE A 7 -24.68 33.18 23.24
C ILE A 7 -24.29 31.73 22.92
N VAL A 8 -25.16 30.99 22.22
CA VAL A 8 -24.84 29.69 21.63
C VAL A 8 -24.58 29.92 20.14
N SER A 9 -23.41 30.44 19.79
CA SER A 9 -23.06 30.68 18.38
C SER A 9 -21.58 30.48 18.04
N ALA A 10 -20.78 29.88 18.93
CA ALA A 10 -19.33 29.72 18.72
C ALA A 10 -18.89 28.30 18.33
N LEU A 11 -19.79 27.34 18.11
CA LEU A 11 -19.43 25.91 17.96
C LEU A 11 -19.62 25.31 16.56
N MET A 12 -19.72 26.12 15.51
CA MET A 12 -19.96 25.66 14.13
C MET A 12 -18.83 25.96 13.13
N LEU A 13 -17.71 26.57 13.57
CA LEU A 13 -16.64 27.01 12.64
C LEU A 13 -15.33 26.23 12.75
N LEU A 14 -15.30 25.09 13.47
CA LEU A 14 -14.06 24.36 13.79
C LEU A 14 -13.91 23.00 13.10
N THR A 15 -14.61 22.76 11.98
CA THR A 15 -14.50 21.49 11.25
C THR A 15 -14.42 21.71 9.74
N PRO A 16 -13.22 22.07 9.24
CA PRO A 16 -12.72 21.31 8.09
C PRO A 16 -11.25 20.89 8.17
N MET A 17 -10.50 21.22 9.22
CA MET A 17 -9.05 20.94 9.25
C MET A 17 -8.64 19.49 9.58
N LEU A 18 -9.57 18.63 10.03
CA LEU A 18 -9.22 17.23 10.34
C LEU A 18 -9.07 16.34 9.10
N ALA A 19 -9.65 16.71 7.96
CA ALA A 19 -9.62 15.86 6.77
C ALA A 19 -8.26 15.86 6.06
N SER A 20 -7.54 16.99 6.02
CA SER A 20 -6.28 17.08 5.28
C SER A 20 -5.08 16.49 6.03
N ALA A 21 -5.10 16.50 7.36
CA ALA A 21 -4.03 15.91 8.18
C ALA A 21 -4.04 14.38 8.11
N GLN A 22 -5.22 13.77 8.03
CA GLN A 22 -5.37 12.31 7.99
C GLN A 22 -4.94 11.72 6.65
N ASP A 23 -5.19 12.44 5.54
CA ASP A 23 -4.78 11.98 4.22
C ASP A 23 -3.25 11.97 4.07
N SER A 24 -2.53 12.99 4.57
CA SER A 24 -1.06 13.05 4.46
C SER A 24 -0.38 11.88 5.17
N ASP A 25 -0.89 11.47 6.33
CA ASP A 25 -0.33 10.38 7.13
C ASP A 25 -0.49 9.02 6.43
N CYS A 26 -1.65 8.77 5.79
CA CYS A 26 -1.84 7.54 5.01
C CYS A 26 -0.86 7.45 3.82
N HIS A 27 -0.56 8.57 3.14
CA HIS A 27 0.31 8.59 1.96
C HIS A 27 1.74 8.16 2.31
N GLU A 28 2.27 8.69 3.40
CA GLU A 28 3.61 8.35 3.89
C GLU A 28 3.66 6.89 4.37
N ALA A 29 2.63 6.44 5.10
CA ALA A 29 2.50 5.05 5.54
C ALA A 29 2.48 4.06 4.37
N TYR A 30 1.75 4.36 3.28
CA TYR A 30 1.75 3.52 2.09
C TYR A 30 3.12 3.45 1.42
N ASN A 31 3.81 4.58 1.31
CA ASN A 31 5.14 4.61 0.72
C ASN A 31 6.12 3.76 1.54
N ALA A 32 6.14 3.96 2.85
CA ALA A 32 6.96 3.18 3.78
C ALA A 32 6.64 1.69 3.72
N TYR A 33 5.36 1.32 3.65
CA TYR A 33 4.94 -0.08 3.51
C TYR A 33 5.48 -0.71 2.23
N LEU A 34 5.35 -0.03 1.08
CA LEU A 34 5.85 -0.53 -0.20
C LEU A 34 7.38 -0.67 -0.20
N ASP A 35 8.10 0.29 0.35
CA ASP A 35 9.56 0.23 0.46
C ASP A 35 10.01 -0.92 1.36
N HIS A 36 9.37 -1.09 2.52
CA HIS A 36 9.61 -2.23 3.39
C HIS A 36 9.31 -3.56 2.68
N LYS A 37 8.23 -3.63 1.91
CA LYS A 37 7.87 -4.85 1.16
C LYS A 37 8.89 -5.19 0.08
N ILE A 38 9.38 -4.18 -0.64
CA ILE A 38 10.46 -4.35 -1.63
C ILE A 38 11.70 -4.90 -0.94
N SER A 39 12.14 -4.28 0.17
CA SER A 39 13.31 -4.74 0.93
C SER A 39 13.16 -6.20 1.35
N CYS A 40 12.03 -6.56 1.96
CA CYS A 40 11.75 -7.94 2.39
C CYS A 40 11.87 -8.96 1.25
N CYS A 41 11.44 -8.60 0.03
CA CYS A 41 11.53 -9.47 -1.13
C CYS A 41 12.98 -9.59 -1.66
N LEU A 42 13.74 -8.49 -1.64
CA LEU A 42 15.15 -8.48 -2.04
C LEU A 42 16.04 -9.21 -1.03
N ASP A 43 15.80 -9.05 0.27
CA ASP A 43 16.53 -9.74 1.33
C ASP A 43 16.34 -11.26 1.26
N LYS A 44 15.10 -11.72 1.00
CA LYS A 44 14.85 -13.14 0.75
C LYS A 44 15.63 -13.67 -0.45
N THR A 45 15.77 -12.83 -1.48
CA THR A 45 16.53 -13.19 -2.69
C THR A 45 18.02 -13.34 -2.36
N SER A 46 18.61 -12.37 -1.67
CA SER A 46 20.03 -12.42 -1.30
C SER A 46 20.35 -13.63 -0.40
N MET A 47 19.45 -13.97 0.53
CA MET A 47 19.63 -15.10 1.45
C MET A 47 19.46 -16.48 0.79
N LEU A 48 18.56 -16.63 -0.18
CA LEU A 48 18.10 -17.95 -0.65
C LEU A 48 18.42 -18.25 -2.12
N GLN A 49 19.00 -17.31 -2.88
CA GLN A 49 19.33 -17.50 -4.30
C GLN A 49 20.21 -18.74 -4.57
N ASN A 50 21.12 -19.07 -3.65
CA ASN A 50 22.04 -20.21 -3.78
C ASN A 50 21.50 -21.50 -3.13
N SER A 51 20.22 -21.53 -2.79
CA SER A 51 19.61 -22.70 -2.15
C SER A 51 19.62 -23.91 -3.09
N ARG A 52 20.00 -25.07 -2.56
CA ARG A 52 19.90 -26.35 -3.28
C ARG A 52 18.46 -26.85 -3.45
N SER A 53 17.51 -26.29 -2.69
CA SER A 53 16.09 -26.64 -2.80
C SER A 53 15.42 -25.90 -3.95
N ASP A 54 14.89 -26.66 -4.91
CA ASP A 54 14.14 -26.15 -6.06
C ASP A 54 12.95 -25.30 -5.62
N HIS A 55 12.23 -25.74 -4.58
CA HIS A 55 11.11 -25.01 -4.01
C HIS A 55 11.53 -23.63 -3.48
N LEU A 56 12.67 -23.57 -2.77
CA LEU A 56 13.19 -22.30 -2.25
C LEU A 56 13.66 -21.38 -3.39
N ARG A 57 14.30 -21.92 -4.44
CA ARG A 57 14.69 -21.13 -5.62
C ARG A 57 13.47 -20.58 -6.37
N GLN A 58 12.41 -21.37 -6.50
CA GLN A 58 11.15 -20.90 -7.10
C GLN A 58 10.52 -19.79 -6.25
N HIS A 59 10.50 -19.95 -4.92
CA HIS A 59 9.99 -18.92 -4.01
C HIS A 59 10.80 -17.61 -4.11
N VAL A 60 12.13 -17.71 -4.26
CA VAL A 60 13.01 -16.55 -4.53
C VAL A 60 12.64 -15.89 -5.86
N ALA A 61 12.50 -16.65 -6.93
CA ALA A 61 12.14 -16.11 -8.24
C ALA A 61 10.80 -15.35 -8.20
N VAL A 62 9.79 -15.89 -7.52
CA VAL A 62 8.50 -15.21 -7.32
C VAL A 62 8.67 -13.94 -6.47
N SER A 63 9.49 -13.99 -5.42
CA SER A 63 9.76 -12.82 -4.56
C SER A 63 10.44 -11.69 -5.35
N LEU A 64 11.41 -12.03 -6.20
CA LEU A 64 12.10 -11.08 -7.06
C LEU A 64 11.16 -10.47 -8.12
N GLN A 65 10.31 -11.29 -8.74
CA GLN A 65 9.28 -10.80 -9.68
C GLN A 65 8.30 -9.85 -9.00
N LYS A 66 7.87 -10.15 -7.77
CA LYS A 66 7.02 -9.25 -6.98
C LYS A 66 7.72 -7.94 -6.66
N ALA A 67 8.99 -7.97 -6.23
CA ALA A 67 9.76 -6.75 -5.98
C ALA A 67 9.86 -5.89 -7.24
N SER A 68 10.22 -6.49 -8.38
CA SER A 68 10.32 -5.82 -9.68
C SER A 68 8.99 -5.19 -10.11
N TYR A 69 7.87 -5.90 -9.91
CA TYR A 69 6.54 -5.36 -10.15
C TYR A 69 6.24 -4.14 -9.25
N ILE A 70 6.49 -4.24 -7.94
CA ILE A 70 6.20 -3.13 -7.02
C ILE A 70 7.08 -1.91 -7.35
N ILE A 71 8.37 -2.10 -7.66
CA ILE A 71 9.28 -1.02 -8.07
C ILE A 71 8.77 -0.32 -9.34
N SER A 72 8.47 -1.09 -10.39
CA SER A 72 8.05 -0.53 -11.67
C SER A 72 6.67 0.14 -11.63
N ALA A 73 5.75 -0.39 -10.81
CA ALA A 73 4.38 0.12 -10.71
C ALA A 73 4.15 1.03 -9.48
N LYS A 74 5.19 1.38 -8.71
CA LYS A 74 5.06 2.04 -7.40
C LYS A 74 4.18 3.29 -7.43
N SER A 75 4.41 4.17 -8.40
CA SER A 75 3.65 5.43 -8.56
C SER A 75 2.17 5.17 -8.82
N SER A 76 1.83 4.22 -9.70
CA SER A 76 0.44 3.82 -9.98
C SER A 76 -0.20 3.15 -8.76
N ILE A 77 0.53 2.30 -8.04
CA ILE A 77 0.04 1.66 -6.82
C ILE A 77 -0.31 2.72 -5.77
N LEU A 78 0.60 3.68 -5.51
CA LEU A 78 0.35 4.76 -4.57
C LEU A 78 -0.86 5.60 -4.97
N ALA A 79 -0.97 5.98 -6.24
CA ALA A 79 -2.15 6.70 -6.74
C ALA A 79 -3.45 5.90 -6.55
N ASP A 80 -3.42 4.58 -6.71
CA ASP A 80 -4.58 3.71 -6.49
C ASP A 80 -4.96 3.60 -5.00
N LEU A 81 -3.97 3.51 -4.11
CA LEU A 81 -4.17 3.44 -2.65
C LEU A 81 -4.67 4.78 -2.10
N ASN A 82 -4.13 5.91 -2.57
CA ASN A 82 -4.55 7.25 -2.16
C ASN A 82 -5.99 7.60 -2.58
N ARG A 83 -6.52 6.94 -3.61
CA ARG A 83 -7.92 7.08 -4.02
C ARG A 83 -8.90 6.29 -3.14
N LYS A 84 -8.41 5.44 -2.24
CA LYS A 84 -9.26 4.67 -1.31
C LYS A 84 -9.68 5.58 -0.16
N LYS A 85 -10.93 5.44 0.29
CA LYS A 85 -11.42 6.19 1.44
C LYS A 85 -10.82 5.63 2.73
N GLY A 86 -10.07 6.47 3.45
CA GLY A 86 -9.41 6.14 4.70
C GLY A 86 -8.12 5.34 4.55
N CYS A 87 -7.29 5.33 5.60
CA CYS A 87 -6.06 4.55 5.59
C CYS A 87 -6.35 3.05 5.56
N LEU A 88 -5.78 2.35 4.59
CA LEU A 88 -5.79 0.90 4.51
C LEU A 88 -4.78 0.31 5.50
N LYS A 89 -5.16 -0.81 6.12
CA LYS A 89 -4.25 -1.62 6.93
C LYS A 89 -3.32 -2.44 6.04
N ASP A 90 -2.14 -2.78 6.54
CA ASP A 90 -1.10 -3.56 5.87
C ASP A 90 -1.63 -4.80 5.13
N TYR A 91 -2.47 -5.62 5.78
CA TYR A 91 -3.01 -6.82 5.14
C TYR A 91 -3.92 -6.52 3.94
N GLN A 92 -4.58 -5.36 3.93
CA GLN A 92 -5.42 -4.92 2.82
C GLN A 92 -4.55 -4.48 1.64
N ILE A 93 -3.44 -3.80 1.93
CA ILE A 93 -2.43 -3.44 0.93
C ILE A 93 -1.80 -4.72 0.35
N GLU A 94 -1.48 -5.70 1.19
CA GLU A 94 -0.94 -7.00 0.76
C GLU A 94 -1.91 -7.75 -0.18
N VAL A 95 -3.19 -7.83 0.18
CA VAL A 95 -4.22 -8.45 -0.67
C VAL A 95 -4.32 -7.72 -2.00
N TYR A 96 -4.33 -6.38 -1.98
CA TYR A 96 -4.36 -5.56 -3.18
C TYR A 96 -3.15 -5.82 -4.10
N LEU A 97 -1.94 -5.84 -3.55
CA LEU A 97 -0.72 -6.11 -4.31
C LEU A 97 -0.72 -7.51 -4.92
N ASN A 98 -1.13 -8.52 -4.14
CA ASN A 98 -1.17 -9.91 -4.59
C ASN A 98 -2.21 -10.14 -5.69
N ASP A 99 -3.39 -9.52 -5.60
CA ASP A 99 -4.40 -9.58 -6.66
C ASP A 99 -3.87 -8.97 -7.96
N ARG A 100 -3.31 -7.76 -7.89
CA ARG A 100 -2.74 -7.08 -9.07
C ARG A 100 -1.60 -7.86 -9.70
N PHE A 101 -0.67 -8.37 -8.90
CA PHE A 101 0.43 -9.20 -9.38
C PHE A 101 -0.08 -10.49 -10.03
N SER A 102 -1.06 -11.16 -9.42
CA SER A 102 -1.66 -12.38 -9.98
C SER A 102 -2.32 -12.14 -11.34
N ARG A 103 -2.99 -10.99 -11.52
CA ARG A 103 -3.57 -10.59 -12.81
C ARG A 103 -2.49 -10.36 -13.87
N LEU A 104 -1.39 -9.69 -13.52
CA LEU A 104 -0.25 -9.49 -14.42
C LEU A 104 0.35 -10.83 -14.86
N CYS A 105 0.58 -11.76 -13.92
CA CYS A 105 1.09 -13.09 -14.26
C CYS A 105 0.17 -13.83 -15.22
N LYS A 106 -1.16 -13.78 -14.98
CA LYS A 106 -2.15 -14.40 -15.89
C LYS A 106 -2.13 -13.77 -17.29
N ALA A 107 -2.05 -12.44 -17.37
CA ALA A 107 -1.99 -11.73 -18.65
C ALA A 107 -0.73 -12.08 -19.45
N ASN A 108 0.43 -12.15 -18.79
CA ASN A 108 1.69 -12.54 -19.43
C ASN A 108 1.65 -14.00 -19.91
N LEU A 109 1.07 -14.91 -19.12
CA LEU A 109 0.88 -16.30 -19.52
C LEU A 109 -0.07 -16.46 -20.71
N SER A 110 -1.10 -15.63 -20.83
CA SER A 110 -1.98 -15.63 -22.00
C SER A 110 -1.33 -15.04 -23.24
N ALA A 111 -0.44 -14.06 -23.09
CA ALA A 111 0.25 -13.43 -24.22
C ALA A 111 1.42 -14.28 -24.77
N ALA A 112 1.92 -15.23 -23.98
CA ALA A 112 2.99 -16.14 -24.38
C ALA A 112 2.49 -17.43 -25.07
N LYS A 113 1.17 -17.57 -25.26
CA LYS A 113 0.53 -18.68 -25.97
C LYS A 113 0.15 -18.25 -27.37
#